data_AF-A0A7X8IIE9-F1
#
_entry.id   AF-A0A7X8IIE9-F1
#
_cell.length_a   1.000
_cell.length_b   1.000
_cell.length_c   1.000
_cell.angle_alpha   90.00
_cell.angle_beta   90.00
_cell.angle_gamma   90.00
#
_symmetry.space_group_name_H-M   'P 1'
#
loop_
_entity.id
_entity.type
_entity.pdbx_description
1 polymer ?
#
loop_
_entity_poly.entity_id
_entity_poly.type
_entity_poly.pdbx_seq_one_letter_code
_entity_poly.pdbx_strand_id
1 'polypeptide(L)'
;MNKMIACGVLAWAVVGLAGCNRSLSAYESVYEKYYATTIGLSTSADVLEIFQNRDSELISQSESVVACWGKEGKRDRTHWFNMVAFDQDSAVAVRKYGFMLEETAEGPNRQPQPGLRFDAELVLDPALLDEPYANANEMRIAVLRSIASHFSRDLEQVQHDSATLRNSGIMVKQALNNALMQLVQTPAEAARLSELQGMAFDHLTLGEGRIRMLIQGDIVKLKLKAGKPWFKEPFEEHPDVKNM
;
A
#
# COMPACT_ATOMS: atom_id res chain seq x y z
N MET A 1 -54.00 -17.75 -51.25
CA MET A 1 -53.43 -19.10 -51.02
C MET A 1 -52.07 -18.93 -50.35
N ASN A 2 -51.96 -19.44 -49.13
CA ASN A 2 -50.80 -19.40 -48.24
C ASN A 2 -49.53 -20.02 -48.85
N LYS A 3 -48.34 -19.51 -48.49
CA LYS A 3 -47.37 -20.19 -47.59
C LYS A 3 -46.01 -19.44 -47.44
N MET A 4 -45.67 -19.17 -46.16
CA MET A 4 -44.35 -19.31 -45.50
C MET A 4 -43.17 -18.43 -46.00
N ILE A 5 -42.75 -17.39 -45.27
CA ILE A 5 -41.88 -17.38 -44.07
C ILE A 5 -40.60 -18.19 -44.24
N ALA A 6 -39.47 -17.50 -44.39
CA ALA A 6 -38.17 -17.93 -43.90
C ALA A 6 -37.33 -16.72 -43.46
N CYS A 7 -37.32 -16.49 -42.14
CA CYS A 7 -36.35 -15.68 -41.41
C CYS A 7 -34.91 -16.14 -41.71
N GLY A 8 -33.99 -15.18 -41.83
CA GLY A 8 -32.55 -15.42 -41.83
C GLY A 8 -31.83 -14.19 -41.29
N VAL A 9 -31.97 -13.97 -39.98
CA VAL A 9 -31.32 -12.92 -39.19
C VAL A 9 -29.80 -13.09 -39.27
N LEU A 10 -29.12 -12.22 -40.03
CA LEU A 10 -27.67 -12.05 -39.97
C LEU A 10 -27.36 -10.95 -38.94
N ALA A 11 -27.64 -11.25 -37.67
CA ALA A 11 -27.11 -10.49 -36.56
C ALA A 11 -25.62 -10.84 -36.45
N TRP A 12 -24.77 -10.01 -37.05
CA TRP A 12 -23.34 -10.04 -36.80
C TRP A 12 -23.12 -9.81 -35.30
N ALA A 13 -22.78 -10.90 -34.62
CA ALA A 13 -22.30 -10.89 -33.24
C ALA A 13 -20.96 -10.14 -33.22
N VAL A 14 -21.01 -8.84 -32.94
CA VAL A 14 -19.87 -8.11 -32.41
C VAL A 14 -19.66 -8.65 -30.99
N VAL A 15 -18.91 -9.73 -30.88
CA VAL A 15 -18.35 -10.17 -29.60
C VAL A 15 -17.39 -9.06 -29.18
N GLY A 16 -17.89 -8.19 -28.31
CA GLY A 16 -17.09 -7.20 -27.64
C GLY A 16 -16.00 -7.90 -26.84
N LEU A 17 -14.80 -7.97 -27.42
CA LEU A 17 -13.55 -8.16 -26.68
C LEU A 17 -13.24 -6.86 -25.91
N ALA A 18 -14.20 -6.38 -25.13
CA ALA A 18 -13.93 -5.44 -24.07
C ALA A 18 -13.27 -6.27 -22.97
N GLY A 19 -11.94 -6.38 -23.01
CA GLY A 19 -11.19 -6.88 -21.88
C GLY A 19 -11.63 -6.08 -20.65
N CYS A 20 -12.15 -6.76 -19.63
CA CYS A 20 -12.60 -6.12 -18.40
C CYS A 20 -11.46 -5.25 -17.86
N ASN A 21 -11.60 -3.93 -17.99
CA ASN A 21 -10.69 -2.97 -17.44
C ASN A 21 -10.88 -2.99 -15.92
N ARG A 22 -9.90 -3.49 -15.16
CA ARG A 22 -9.92 -3.40 -13.69
C ARG A 22 -9.18 -2.13 -13.30
N SER A 23 -9.88 -1.23 -12.61
CA SER A 23 -9.32 -0.01 -12.05
C SER A 23 -8.62 -0.31 -10.72
N LEU A 24 -7.67 0.53 -10.34
CA LEU A 24 -6.98 0.48 -9.04
C LEU A 24 -7.94 0.55 -7.84
N SER A 25 -9.14 1.10 -8.02
CA SER A 25 -10.21 1.12 -7.01
C SER A 25 -10.84 -0.24 -6.74
N ALA A 26 -10.64 -1.24 -7.61
CA ALA A 26 -11.23 -2.57 -7.44
C ALA A 26 -10.79 -3.31 -6.17
N TYR A 27 -9.73 -2.82 -5.51
CA TYR A 27 -9.14 -3.43 -4.34
C TYR A 27 -9.17 -2.51 -3.10
N GLU A 28 -10.12 -1.56 -3.04
CA GLU A 28 -10.42 -0.82 -1.79
C GLU A 28 -10.60 -1.75 -0.60
N SER A 29 -11.16 -2.94 -0.83
CA SER A 29 -11.33 -3.95 0.21
C SER A 29 -10.05 -4.54 0.80
N VAL A 30 -8.89 -4.33 0.16
CA VAL A 30 -7.59 -4.60 0.81
C VAL A 30 -7.37 -3.62 1.96
N TYR A 31 -7.72 -2.35 1.77
CA TYR A 31 -7.51 -1.29 2.75
C TYR A 31 -8.62 -1.19 3.80
N GLU A 32 -9.77 -1.83 3.59
CA GLU A 32 -10.80 -1.96 4.64
C GLU A 32 -10.23 -2.56 5.93
N LYS A 33 -9.38 -3.59 5.82
CA LYS A 33 -8.72 -4.23 6.98
C LYS A 33 -7.73 -3.31 7.68
N TYR A 34 -6.97 -2.56 6.89
CA TYR A 34 -6.05 -1.54 7.39
C TYR A 34 -6.78 -0.45 8.18
N TYR A 35 -7.95 0.01 7.69
CA TYR A 35 -8.74 1.03 8.37
C TYR A 35 -9.57 0.48 9.53
N ALA A 36 -9.94 -0.81 9.51
CA ALA A 36 -10.61 -1.46 10.63
C ALA A 36 -9.69 -1.63 11.87
N THR A 37 -8.38 -1.72 11.66
CA THR A 37 -7.41 -1.80 12.77
C THR A 37 -7.14 -0.42 13.36
N THR A 38 -7.33 -0.24 14.66
CA THR A 38 -7.07 1.02 15.36
C THR A 38 -5.85 0.90 16.27
N ILE A 39 -4.86 1.77 16.05
CA ILE A 39 -3.64 1.84 16.87
C ILE A 39 -3.99 2.18 18.32
N GLY A 40 -3.34 1.50 19.27
CA GLY A 40 -3.55 1.65 20.72
C GLY A 40 -4.83 0.99 21.26
N LEU A 41 -5.69 0.43 20.40
CA LEU A 41 -6.96 -0.17 20.81
C LEU A 41 -7.13 -1.62 20.34
N SER A 42 -6.85 -1.91 19.07
CA SER A 42 -7.07 -3.26 18.51
C SER A 42 -6.09 -4.27 19.10
N THR A 43 -6.61 -5.39 19.59
CA THR A 43 -5.81 -6.53 20.08
C THR A 43 -5.48 -7.49 18.95
N SER A 44 -4.61 -8.47 19.22
CA SER A 44 -4.31 -9.53 18.26
C SER A 44 -5.53 -10.36 17.89
N ALA A 45 -6.47 -10.58 18.82
CA ALA A 45 -7.72 -11.28 18.57
C ALA A 45 -8.61 -10.51 17.59
N ASP A 46 -8.78 -9.19 17.81
CA ASP A 46 -9.56 -8.33 16.91
C ASP A 46 -8.98 -8.34 15.49
N VAL A 47 -7.64 -8.25 15.38
CA VAL A 47 -6.95 -8.26 14.07
C VAL A 47 -7.10 -9.61 13.37
N LEU A 48 -7.03 -10.72 14.10
CA LEU A 48 -7.25 -12.05 13.52
C LEU A 48 -8.68 -12.19 13.01
N GLU A 49 -9.68 -11.67 13.72
CA GLU A 49 -11.07 -11.65 13.25
C GLU A 49 -11.23 -10.79 11.98
N ILE A 50 -10.62 -9.60 11.94
CA ILE A 50 -10.59 -8.73 10.76
C ILE A 50 -9.94 -9.45 9.56
N PHE A 51 -8.90 -10.26 9.81
CA PHE A 51 -8.18 -10.98 8.77
C PHE A 51 -8.86 -12.29 8.33
N GLN A 52 -9.79 -12.84 9.12
CA GLN A 52 -10.36 -14.18 8.94
C GLN A 52 -11.34 -14.36 7.77
N ASN A 53 -11.48 -13.39 6.85
CA ASN A 53 -12.72 -13.28 6.07
C ASN A 53 -12.64 -13.50 4.55
N ARG A 54 -11.64 -14.21 4.00
CA ARG A 54 -11.65 -14.61 2.58
C ARG A 54 -10.99 -15.97 2.35
N ASP A 55 -11.70 -16.87 1.66
CA ASP A 55 -11.22 -18.21 1.25
C ASP A 55 -9.90 -18.19 0.43
N SER A 56 -9.48 -17.01 -0.05
CA SER A 56 -8.31 -16.81 -0.92
C SER A 56 -7.09 -16.17 -0.22
N GLU A 57 -7.22 -15.74 1.03
CA GLU A 57 -6.15 -15.01 1.73
C GLU A 57 -5.44 -15.90 2.75
N LEU A 58 -4.15 -15.64 2.90
CA LEU A 58 -3.25 -16.43 3.74
C LEU A 58 -2.77 -15.59 4.90
N ILE A 59 -2.58 -16.23 6.05
CA ILE A 59 -2.16 -15.58 7.28
C ILE A 59 -0.76 -16.06 7.63
N SER A 60 0.10 -15.11 7.99
CA SER A 60 1.46 -15.31 8.49
C SER A 60 1.57 -14.65 9.86
N GLN A 61 2.17 -15.33 10.84
CA GLN A 61 2.15 -14.89 12.23
C GLN A 61 3.49 -15.16 12.91
N SER A 62 3.89 -14.22 13.77
CA SER A 62 4.95 -14.38 14.76
C SER A 62 4.38 -14.08 16.16
N GLU A 63 5.25 -14.01 17.16
CA GLU A 63 4.87 -13.64 18.52
C GLU A 63 4.30 -12.22 18.65
N SER A 64 4.71 -11.29 17.77
CA SER A 64 4.34 -9.86 17.88
C SER A 64 3.84 -9.25 16.57
N VAL A 65 3.74 -10.02 15.48
CA VAL A 65 3.32 -9.53 14.17
C VAL A 65 2.35 -10.51 13.52
N VAL A 66 1.26 -9.98 12.97
CA VAL A 66 0.29 -10.74 12.17
C VAL A 66 0.18 -10.07 10.81
N ALA A 67 0.28 -10.86 9.74
CA ALA A 67 0.09 -10.42 8.37
C ALA A 67 -0.95 -11.28 7.66
N CYS A 68 -1.86 -10.63 6.93
CA CYS A 68 -2.75 -11.26 5.96
C CYS A 68 -2.31 -10.82 4.57
N TRP A 69 -2.16 -11.76 3.65
CA TRP A 69 -1.71 -11.47 2.30
C TRP A 69 -2.44 -12.31 1.27
N GLY A 70 -2.46 -11.82 0.04
CA GLY A 70 -3.15 -12.47 -1.06
C GLY A 70 -2.54 -12.10 -2.40
N LYS A 71 -2.95 -12.84 -3.42
CA LYS A 71 -2.57 -12.61 -4.80
C LYS A 71 -3.70 -12.98 -5.73
N GLU A 72 -3.81 -12.24 -6.82
CA GLU A 72 -4.80 -12.48 -7.87
C GLU A 72 -4.18 -12.26 -9.26
N GLY A 73 -4.84 -12.81 -10.27
CA GLY A 73 -4.52 -12.60 -11.66
C GLY A 73 -3.52 -13.63 -12.20
N LYS A 74 -3.36 -13.61 -13.53
CA LYS A 74 -2.40 -14.50 -14.19
C LYS A 74 -0.98 -14.10 -13.78
N ARG A 75 -0.15 -15.06 -13.37
CA ARG A 75 1.25 -14.87 -12.96
C ARG A 75 1.41 -13.97 -11.73
N ASP A 76 0.44 -13.97 -10.81
CA ASP A 76 0.54 -13.24 -9.53
C ASP A 76 0.79 -11.73 -9.69
N ARG A 77 0.21 -11.14 -10.74
CA ARG A 77 0.39 -9.74 -11.15
C ARG A 77 -0.24 -8.74 -10.19
N THR A 78 -1.20 -9.19 -9.40
CA THR A 78 -1.77 -8.41 -8.31
C THR A 78 -1.47 -9.13 -7.02
N HIS A 79 -0.89 -8.44 -6.06
CA HIS A 79 -0.66 -8.98 -4.73
C HIS A 79 -0.72 -7.88 -3.68
N TRP A 80 -1.15 -8.26 -2.49
CA TRP A 80 -1.38 -7.33 -1.39
C TRP A 80 -1.03 -7.96 -0.06
N PHE A 81 -0.83 -7.11 0.94
CA PHE A 81 -0.80 -7.52 2.33
C PHE A 81 -1.35 -6.44 3.25
N ASN A 82 -1.89 -6.86 4.38
CA ASN A 82 -2.07 -6.06 5.58
C ASN A 82 -1.20 -6.68 6.67
N MET A 83 -0.47 -5.87 7.41
CA MET A 83 0.41 -6.33 8.49
C MET A 83 0.24 -5.44 9.71
N VAL A 84 0.14 -6.05 10.88
CA VAL A 84 -0.04 -5.35 12.15
C VAL A 84 0.98 -5.91 13.14
N ALA A 85 1.67 -5.00 13.82
CA ALA A 85 2.58 -5.33 14.91
C ALA A 85 2.03 -4.83 16.24
N PHE A 86 2.22 -5.65 17.26
CA PHE A 86 1.69 -5.45 18.60
C PHE A 86 2.81 -5.12 19.57
N ASP A 87 2.49 -4.32 20.57
CA ASP A 87 3.37 -4.12 21.71
C ASP A 87 3.31 -5.33 22.64
N GLN A 88 4.48 -5.79 23.11
CA GLN A 88 4.57 -7.04 23.88
C GLN A 88 3.95 -6.91 25.28
N ASP A 89 4.02 -5.71 25.87
CA ASP A 89 3.55 -5.49 27.24
C ASP A 89 2.04 -5.24 27.28
N SER A 90 1.54 -4.40 26.37
CA SER A 90 0.13 -4.00 26.33
C SER A 90 -0.75 -4.86 25.42
N ALA A 91 -0.15 -5.68 24.55
CA ALA A 91 -0.84 -6.54 23.57
C ALA A 91 -1.80 -5.81 22.61
N VAL A 92 -1.62 -4.49 22.42
CA VAL A 92 -2.39 -3.68 21.46
C VAL A 92 -1.56 -3.36 20.22
N ALA A 93 -2.24 -3.09 19.11
CA ALA A 93 -1.62 -2.70 17.85
C ALA A 93 -0.88 -1.37 18.00
N VAL A 94 0.42 -1.35 17.71
CA VAL A 94 1.24 -0.13 17.73
C VAL A 94 1.75 0.27 16.36
N ARG A 95 1.71 -0.66 15.39
CA ARG A 95 2.07 -0.38 13.99
C ARG A 95 1.16 -1.16 13.08
N LYS A 96 0.71 -0.55 11.98
CA LYS A 96 -0.05 -1.20 10.93
C LYS A 96 0.38 -0.73 9.55
N TYR A 97 0.30 -1.64 8.59
CA TYR A 97 0.76 -1.45 7.22
C TYR A 97 -0.28 -2.04 6.25
N GLY A 98 -0.57 -1.31 5.19
CA GLY A 98 -1.43 -1.75 4.10
C GLY A 98 -0.70 -1.58 2.77
N PHE A 99 -0.61 -2.64 1.99
CA PHE A 99 0.13 -2.66 0.74
C PHE A 99 -0.67 -3.30 -0.39
N MET A 100 -0.50 -2.73 -1.58
CA MET A 100 -1.00 -3.31 -2.81
C MET A 100 -0.05 -3.00 -3.96
N LEU A 101 0.20 -4.01 -4.78
CA LEU A 101 0.74 -3.85 -6.13
C LEU A 101 -0.29 -4.42 -7.11
N GLU A 102 -0.69 -3.62 -8.08
CA GLU A 102 -1.57 -4.06 -9.17
C GLU A 102 -0.95 -3.74 -10.53
N GLU A 103 -0.90 -4.74 -11.41
CA GLU A 103 -0.55 -4.57 -12.81
C GLU A 103 -1.82 -4.29 -13.64
N THR A 104 -2.08 -3.02 -13.97
CA THR A 104 -3.23 -2.62 -14.78
C THR A 104 -2.92 -2.77 -16.28
N ALA A 105 -3.84 -3.36 -17.06
CA ALA A 105 -3.70 -3.50 -18.50
C ALA A 105 -4.91 -2.87 -19.22
N GLU A 106 -4.69 -1.74 -19.89
CA GLU A 106 -5.76 -1.03 -20.61
C GLU A 106 -5.90 -1.53 -22.05
N GLY A 107 -6.69 -2.58 -22.25
CA GLY A 107 -7.08 -3.06 -23.56
C GLY A 107 -6.15 -4.10 -24.19
N PRO A 108 -6.53 -4.65 -25.37
CA PRO A 108 -5.77 -5.68 -26.04
C PRO A 108 -4.40 -5.15 -26.50
N ASN A 109 -3.35 -5.91 -26.20
CA ASN A 109 -1.94 -5.62 -26.57
C ASN A 109 -1.26 -4.40 -25.92
N ARG A 110 -1.85 -3.75 -24.90
CA ARG A 110 -1.09 -2.75 -24.12
C ARG A 110 -0.17 -3.44 -23.12
N GLN A 111 1.04 -2.88 -22.98
CA GLN A 111 1.94 -3.31 -21.93
C GLN A 111 1.32 -2.98 -20.57
N PRO A 112 1.19 -3.96 -19.68
CA PRO A 112 0.65 -3.71 -18.36
C PRO A 112 1.53 -2.73 -17.57
N GLN A 113 0.89 -1.89 -16.75
CA GLN A 113 1.55 -0.88 -15.94
C GLN A 113 1.31 -1.17 -14.47
N PRO A 114 2.38 -1.49 -13.70
CA PRO A 114 2.27 -1.70 -12.27
C PRO A 114 2.07 -0.38 -11.51
N GLY A 115 1.19 -0.40 -10.52
CA GLY A 115 1.01 0.64 -9.53
C GLY A 115 1.17 0.06 -8.13
N LEU A 116 1.94 0.74 -7.30
CA LEU A 116 2.19 0.41 -5.89
C LEU A 116 1.50 1.45 -5.00
N ARG A 117 0.78 0.99 -3.99
CA ARG A 117 0.33 1.80 -2.87
C ARG A 117 0.79 1.17 -1.56
N PHE A 118 1.26 2.01 -0.65
CA PHE A 118 1.69 1.64 0.68
C PHE A 118 1.21 2.68 1.69
N ASP A 119 0.46 2.25 2.68
CA ASP A 119 0.00 3.05 3.80
C ASP A 119 0.62 2.49 5.08
N ALA A 120 1.13 3.35 5.95
CA ALA A 120 1.64 2.95 7.26
C ALA A 120 1.11 3.89 8.34
N GLU A 121 0.79 3.34 9.51
CA GLU A 121 0.46 4.10 10.71
C GLU A 121 1.13 3.45 11.91
N LEU A 122 1.82 4.24 12.73
CA LEU A 122 2.56 3.74 13.88
C LEU A 122 2.64 4.77 15.01
N VAL A 123 2.77 4.25 16.23
CA VAL A 123 3.20 5.02 17.40
C VAL A 123 4.71 5.24 17.31
N LEU A 124 5.14 6.48 17.47
CA LEU A 124 6.53 6.91 17.53
C LEU A 124 7.10 6.66 18.92
N ASP A 125 8.37 6.25 18.95
CA ASP A 125 9.12 6.15 20.20
C ASP A 125 9.26 7.55 20.83
N PRO A 126 8.91 7.74 22.11
CA PRO A 126 9.13 9.01 22.81
C PRO A 126 10.57 9.52 22.70
N ALA A 127 11.56 8.61 22.72
CA ALA A 127 12.96 8.98 22.58
C ALA A 127 13.29 9.61 21.22
N LEU A 128 12.55 9.25 20.17
CA LEU A 128 12.67 9.87 18.85
C LEU A 128 12.03 11.27 18.84
N LEU A 129 10.90 11.46 19.54
CA LEU A 129 10.24 12.76 19.62
C LEU A 129 11.00 13.78 20.48
N ASP A 130 11.66 13.30 21.52
CA ASP A 130 12.42 14.12 22.47
C ASP A 130 13.87 14.42 22.00
N GLU A 131 14.30 13.84 20.88
CA GLU A 131 15.62 14.08 20.31
C GLU A 131 15.79 15.56 19.91
N PRO A 132 16.90 16.23 20.28
CA PRO A 132 17.12 17.64 19.99
C PRO A 132 17.53 17.87 18.53
N TYR A 133 16.59 17.75 17.60
CA TYR A 133 16.82 18.00 16.18
C TYR A 133 17.20 19.46 15.89
N ALA A 134 18.08 19.67 14.92
CA ALA A 134 18.48 21.02 14.52
C ALA A 134 17.33 21.78 13.82
N ASN A 135 16.42 21.05 13.17
CA ASN A 135 15.23 21.60 12.52
C ASN A 135 14.16 20.52 12.25
N ALA A 136 12.97 20.97 11.84
CA ALA A 136 11.84 20.07 11.55
C ALA A 136 12.09 19.12 10.35
N ASN A 137 12.99 19.44 9.42
CA ASN A 137 13.29 18.56 8.30
C ASN A 137 14.11 17.36 8.77
N GLU A 138 15.07 17.58 9.67
CA GLU A 138 15.85 16.51 10.29
C GLU A 138 14.95 15.55 11.07
N MET A 139 14.03 16.06 11.88
CA MET A 139 13.02 15.26 12.58
C MET A 139 12.20 14.40 11.61
N ARG A 140 11.69 14.98 10.50
CA ARG A 140 10.93 14.22 9.50
C ARG A 140 11.76 13.11 8.84
N ILE A 141 13.02 13.37 8.55
CA ILE A 141 13.93 12.37 8.00
C ILE A 141 14.15 11.24 9.01
N ALA A 142 14.36 11.58 10.29
CA ALA A 142 14.53 10.61 11.37
C ALA A 142 13.27 9.74 11.55
N VAL A 143 12.08 10.36 11.52
CA VAL A 143 10.79 9.64 11.54
C VAL A 143 10.67 8.69 10.35
N LEU A 144 10.94 9.14 9.11
CA LEU A 144 10.85 8.26 7.94
C LEU A 144 11.84 7.08 8.01
N ARG A 145 13.06 7.30 8.54
CA ARG A 145 14.03 6.23 8.80
C ARG A 145 13.50 5.23 9.84
N SER A 146 12.87 5.73 10.90
CA SER A 146 12.24 4.89 11.92
C SER A 146 11.14 4.02 11.30
N ILE A 147 10.26 4.59 10.46
CA ILE A 147 9.21 3.84 9.74
C ILE A 147 9.83 2.72 8.89
N ALA A 148 10.86 3.03 8.10
CA ALA A 148 11.53 2.04 7.24
C ALA A 148 12.21 0.91 8.05
N SER A 149 12.78 1.25 9.21
CA SER A 149 13.39 0.29 10.13
C SER A 149 12.35 -0.61 10.78
N HIS A 150 11.26 -0.05 11.32
CA HIS A 150 10.15 -0.81 11.90
C HIS A 150 9.52 -1.75 10.88
N PHE A 151 9.19 -1.24 9.69
CA PHE A 151 8.63 -2.06 8.62
C PHE A 151 9.54 -3.24 8.26
N SER A 152 10.85 -3.00 8.14
CA SER A 152 11.81 -4.06 7.82
C SER A 152 11.87 -5.14 8.90
N ARG A 153 11.92 -4.74 10.18
CA ARG A 153 11.92 -5.68 11.31
C ARG A 153 10.63 -6.48 11.40
N ASP A 154 9.48 -5.82 11.23
CA ASP A 154 8.17 -6.49 11.30
C ASP A 154 8.02 -7.50 10.14
N LEU A 155 8.44 -7.12 8.93
CA LEU A 155 8.43 -8.01 7.75
C LEU A 155 9.32 -9.24 7.96
N GLU A 156 10.50 -9.08 8.56
CA GLU A 156 11.44 -10.18 8.80
C GLU A 156 10.82 -11.30 9.64
N GLN A 157 9.88 -10.98 10.53
CA GLN A 157 9.21 -11.96 11.37
C GLN A 157 8.20 -12.84 10.62
N VAL A 158 7.63 -12.36 9.51
CA VAL A 158 6.49 -13.03 8.83
C VAL A 158 6.80 -13.42 7.38
N GLN A 159 7.87 -12.90 6.77
CA GLN A 159 8.18 -13.12 5.35
C GLN A 159 8.56 -14.57 4.97
N HIS A 160 8.89 -15.41 5.95
CA HIS A 160 9.35 -16.78 5.69
C HIS A 160 8.24 -17.69 5.15
N ASP A 161 6.99 -17.36 5.47
CA ASP A 161 5.81 -18.12 5.07
C ASP A 161 5.44 -17.94 3.60
N SER A 162 5.94 -16.88 2.94
CA SER A 162 5.48 -16.49 1.61
C SER A 162 6.50 -15.73 0.78
N ALA A 163 6.78 -16.27 -0.41
CA ALA A 163 7.51 -15.53 -1.44
C ALA A 163 6.78 -14.26 -1.88
N THR A 164 5.44 -14.27 -1.91
CA THR A 164 4.63 -13.10 -2.29
C THR A 164 4.76 -11.98 -1.26
N LEU A 165 4.64 -12.31 0.03
CA LEU A 165 4.82 -11.34 1.11
C LEU A 165 6.25 -10.75 1.10
N ARG A 166 7.26 -11.62 0.95
CA ARG A 166 8.67 -11.21 0.84
C ARG A 166 8.89 -10.26 -0.35
N ASN A 167 8.39 -10.60 -1.54
CA ASN A 167 8.56 -9.77 -2.74
C ASN A 167 7.84 -8.42 -2.59
N SER A 168 6.63 -8.43 -2.03
CA SER A 168 5.87 -7.22 -1.71
C SER A 168 6.65 -6.32 -0.75
N GLY A 169 7.22 -6.91 0.29
CA GLY A 169 8.05 -6.19 1.25
C GLY A 169 9.32 -5.60 0.66
N ILE A 170 9.98 -6.31 -0.27
CA ILE A 170 11.15 -5.78 -1.01
C ILE A 170 10.76 -4.52 -1.79
N MET A 171 9.61 -4.50 -2.46
CA MET A 171 9.13 -3.33 -3.21
C MET A 171 8.90 -2.11 -2.30
N VAL A 172 8.30 -2.32 -1.12
CA VAL A 172 8.14 -1.24 -0.14
C VAL A 172 9.48 -0.72 0.37
N LYS A 173 10.41 -1.63 0.75
CA LYS A 173 11.75 -1.25 1.21
C LYS A 173 12.49 -0.44 0.16
N GLN A 174 12.40 -0.84 -1.10
CA GLN A 174 12.99 -0.14 -2.23
C GLN A 174 12.40 1.28 -2.39
N ALA A 175 11.08 1.42 -2.31
CA ALA A 175 10.42 2.71 -2.37
C ALA A 175 10.85 3.66 -1.24
N LEU A 176 10.85 3.16 0.01
CA LEU A 176 11.27 3.92 1.18
C LEU A 176 12.75 4.32 1.11
N ASN A 177 13.62 3.41 0.67
CA ASN A 177 15.05 3.70 0.50
C ASN A 177 15.31 4.74 -0.58
N ASN A 178 14.55 4.72 -1.69
CA ASN A 178 14.68 5.74 -2.73
C ASN A 178 14.23 7.12 -2.23
N ALA A 179 13.12 7.19 -1.48
CA ALA A 179 12.68 8.42 -0.83
C ALA A 179 13.73 8.94 0.18
N LEU A 180 14.29 8.06 1.01
CA LEU A 180 15.35 8.41 1.96
C LEU A 180 16.63 8.88 1.26
N MET A 181 17.01 8.26 0.14
CA MET A 181 18.17 8.66 -0.66
C MET A 181 17.97 10.07 -1.23
N GLN A 182 16.76 10.39 -1.73
CA GLN A 182 16.42 11.75 -2.17
C GLN A 182 16.60 12.76 -1.03
N LEU A 183 16.20 12.41 0.19
CA LEU A 183 16.33 13.26 1.37
C LEU A 183 17.77 13.42 1.86
N VAL A 184 18.63 12.40 1.66
CA VAL A 184 20.07 12.53 1.93
C VAL A 184 20.72 13.52 0.95
N GLN A 185 20.32 13.48 -0.32
CA GLN A 185 20.83 14.40 -1.34
C GLN A 185 20.26 15.82 -1.18
N THR A 186 18.98 15.93 -0.80
CA THR A 186 18.23 17.19 -0.69
C THR A 186 17.38 17.22 0.57
N PRO A 187 17.96 17.49 1.76
CA PRO A 187 17.22 17.47 3.03
C PRO A 187 16.06 18.46 3.10
N ALA A 188 16.12 19.55 2.32
CA ALA A 188 15.05 20.55 2.24
C ALA A 188 13.71 19.97 1.73
N GLU A 189 13.75 18.91 0.90
CA GLU A 189 12.55 18.24 0.39
C GLU A 189 11.73 17.55 1.49
N ALA A 190 12.31 17.33 2.68
CA ALA A 190 11.56 16.81 3.82
C ALA A 190 10.39 17.72 4.23
N ALA A 191 10.45 19.01 3.93
CA ALA A 191 9.33 19.92 4.16
C ALA A 191 8.08 19.52 3.35
N ARG A 192 8.26 18.93 2.16
CA ARG A 192 7.18 18.44 1.29
C ARG A 192 6.45 17.22 1.84
N LEU A 193 7.06 16.48 2.77
CA LEU A 193 6.43 15.30 3.37
C LEU A 193 5.12 15.64 4.06
N SER A 194 5.00 16.82 4.70
CA SER A 194 3.74 17.23 5.35
C SER A 194 2.71 17.86 4.40
N GLU A 195 3.10 18.23 3.18
CA GLU A 195 2.23 18.87 2.21
C GLU A 195 1.28 17.86 1.54
N LEU A 196 0.15 18.34 1.01
CA LEU A 196 -0.83 17.47 0.33
C LEU A 196 -0.24 16.79 -0.91
N GLN A 197 0.61 17.51 -1.64
CA GLN A 197 1.31 17.02 -2.84
C GLN A 197 2.35 15.93 -2.51
N GLY A 198 2.77 15.85 -1.24
CA GLY A 198 3.86 14.98 -0.80
C GLY A 198 5.21 15.34 -1.44
N MET A 199 6.24 14.62 -1.01
CA MET A 199 7.56 14.64 -1.62
C MET A 199 7.60 13.72 -2.84
N ALA A 200 8.14 14.20 -3.95
CA ALA A 200 8.41 13.37 -5.12
C ALA A 200 9.67 12.51 -4.92
N PHE A 201 9.65 11.29 -5.45
CA PHE A 201 10.82 10.43 -5.59
C PHE A 201 10.68 9.55 -6.83
N ASP A 202 11.78 8.93 -7.27
CA ASP A 202 11.75 7.98 -8.37
C ASP A 202 11.91 6.55 -7.84
N HIS A 203 10.94 5.68 -8.16
CA HIS A 203 11.01 4.26 -7.88
C HIS A 203 11.71 3.54 -9.04
N LEU A 204 12.83 2.88 -8.76
CA LEU A 204 13.71 2.29 -9.79
C LEU A 204 12.98 1.43 -10.84
N THR A 205 11.92 0.71 -10.45
CA THR A 205 11.13 -0.13 -11.38
C THR A 205 9.77 0.45 -11.79
N LEU A 206 9.20 1.38 -11.02
CA LEU A 206 7.83 1.87 -11.22
C LEU A 206 7.81 3.29 -11.81
N GLY A 207 8.94 4.00 -11.78
CA GLY A 207 9.06 5.40 -12.16
C GLY A 207 8.57 6.31 -11.03
N GLU A 208 7.87 7.38 -11.41
CA GLU A 208 7.39 8.42 -10.48
C GLU A 208 6.71 7.83 -9.24
N GLY A 209 7.08 8.39 -8.08
CA GLY A 209 6.45 8.12 -6.79
C GLY A 209 6.26 9.40 -5.97
N ARG A 210 5.28 9.34 -5.08
CA ARG A 210 4.94 10.40 -4.12
C ARG A 210 4.79 9.80 -2.74
N ILE A 211 5.32 10.51 -1.75
CA ILE A 211 5.25 10.11 -0.35
C ILE A 211 4.82 11.30 0.52
N ARG A 212 3.83 11.08 1.36
CA ARG A 212 3.31 12.05 2.32
C ARG A 212 3.29 11.45 3.71
N MET A 213 3.64 12.26 4.70
CA MET A 213 3.77 11.89 6.10
C MET A 213 3.17 12.96 6.99
N LEU A 214 2.25 12.57 7.87
CA LEU A 214 1.67 13.45 8.89
C LEU A 214 2.03 12.91 10.27
N ILE A 215 2.52 13.80 11.13
CA ILE A 215 2.82 13.52 12.53
C ILE A 215 1.74 14.22 13.37
N GLN A 216 1.01 13.45 14.17
CA GLN A 216 -0.11 13.90 15.01
C GLN A 216 0.12 13.40 16.43
N GLY A 217 0.78 14.23 17.26
CA GLY A 217 1.23 13.78 18.58
C GLY A 217 2.30 12.71 18.45
N ASP A 218 2.04 11.54 19.04
CA ASP A 218 2.88 10.35 18.98
C ASP A 218 2.54 9.43 17.80
N ILE A 219 1.50 9.70 17.02
CA ILE A 219 1.14 8.88 15.86
C ILE A 219 1.70 9.51 14.59
N VAL A 220 2.35 8.69 13.74
CA VAL A 220 2.68 9.07 12.37
C VAL A 220 1.87 8.24 11.37
N LYS A 221 1.36 8.92 10.35
CA LYS A 221 0.71 8.33 9.19
C LYS A 221 1.54 8.60 7.95
N LEU A 222 1.78 7.57 7.15
CA LEU A 222 2.53 7.62 5.91
C LEU A 222 1.67 7.09 4.76
N LYS A 223 1.70 7.78 3.63
CA LYS A 223 1.16 7.30 2.36
C LYS A 223 2.20 7.40 1.28
N LEU A 224 2.37 6.32 0.54
CA LEU A 224 3.31 6.21 -0.55
C LEU A 224 2.58 5.59 -1.74
N LYS A 225 2.68 6.26 -2.89
CA LYS A 225 2.20 5.72 -4.17
C LYS A 225 3.31 5.81 -5.20
N ALA A 226 3.46 4.79 -6.03
CA ALA A 226 4.45 4.76 -7.10
C ALA A 226 3.91 4.04 -8.33
N GLY A 227 4.29 4.51 -9.52
CA GLY A 227 3.80 3.97 -10.79
C GLY A 227 2.80 4.87 -11.48
N LYS A 228 2.96 4.99 -12.81
CA LYS A 228 2.12 5.81 -13.69
C LYS A 228 0.60 5.68 -13.48
N PRO A 229 0.03 4.49 -13.20
CA PRO A 229 -1.41 4.36 -13.01
C PRO A 229 -1.98 5.26 -11.90
N TRP A 230 -1.20 5.59 -10.87
CA TRP A 230 -1.62 6.46 -9.77
C TRP A 230 -1.61 7.95 -10.10
N PHE A 231 -0.92 8.38 -11.15
CA PHE A 231 -0.71 9.80 -11.46
C PHE A 231 -1.47 10.25 -12.70
N LYS A 232 -2.55 9.54 -13.03
CA LYS A 232 -3.58 10.04 -13.97
C LYS A 232 -4.36 11.20 -13.34
N GLU A 233 -4.47 11.20 -12.02
CA GLU A 233 -4.98 12.27 -11.18
C GLU A 233 -3.83 12.79 -10.29
N PRO A 234 -3.83 14.07 -9.89
CA PRO A 234 -2.84 14.59 -8.97
C PRO A 234 -2.87 13.84 -7.63
N PHE A 235 -1.70 13.65 -7.02
CA PHE A 235 -1.57 12.86 -5.78
C PHE A 235 -2.40 13.42 -4.62
N GLU A 236 -2.44 14.75 -4.52
CA GLU A 236 -3.22 15.52 -3.56
C GLU A 236 -4.74 15.38 -3.74
N GLU A 237 -5.20 14.95 -4.91
CA GLU A 237 -6.63 14.79 -5.20
C GLU A 237 -7.19 13.46 -4.71
N HIS A 238 -6.32 12.49 -4.44
CA HIS A 238 -6.71 11.16 -3.98
C HIS A 238 -7.45 11.22 -2.62
N PRO A 239 -8.63 10.55 -2.49
CA PRO A 239 -9.42 10.60 -1.26
C PRO A 239 -8.66 10.11 -0.02
N ASP A 240 -7.87 9.04 -0.18
CA ASP A 240 -7.07 8.49 0.90
C ASP A 240 -5.94 9.44 1.32
N VAL A 241 -5.43 10.28 0.41
CA VAL A 241 -4.44 11.29 0.74
C VAL A 241 -5.09 12.47 1.47
N LYS A 242 -6.20 13.01 0.95
CA LYS A 242 -6.91 14.15 1.58
C LYS A 242 -7.30 13.89 3.03
N ASN A 243 -7.77 12.68 3.32
CA ASN A 243 -8.36 12.32 4.61
C ASN A 243 -7.38 11.62 5.57
N MET A 244 -6.08 11.87 5.45
CA MET A 244 -5.06 11.34 6.38
C MET A 244 -5.25 11.82 7.81
#